data_AF-A0AB36JYE8-F1
#
_entry.id   AF-A0AB36JYE8-F1
#
_cell.length_a   1.000
_cell.length_b   1.000
_cell.length_c   1.000
_cell.angle_alpha   90.00
_cell.angle_beta   90.00
_cell.angle_gamma   90.00
#
_symmetry.space_group_name_H-M   'P 1'
#
loop_
_entity.id
_entity.type
_entity.pdbx_description
1 polymer ?
#
loop_
_entity_poly.entity_id
_entity_poly.type
_entity_poly.pdbx_seq_one_letter_code
_entity_poly.pdbx_strand_id
1 'polypeptide(L)'
;MKRFTIGLALAAVTLPTLAAPHFSGGMDRSLWRDLDLTAEQKTQLEALRDDYRAQRQQARSDFHTNMHTLLTQETFDEAAVRDLLSSQSQPNLERRVSHARHQHAMLQVLTAEQQSAFFDAMTEKRAQRGHGHRGKGEHRQPGQKGDCWR
;
A
#
# COMPACT_ATOMS: atom_id res chain seq x y z
N MET A 1 3.67 1.78 38.05
CA MET A 1 3.52 1.45 36.61
C MET A 1 3.40 -0.05 36.49
N LYS A 2 2.19 -0.55 36.21
CA LYS A 2 1.83 -1.97 36.29
C LYS A 2 2.39 -2.72 35.08
N ARG A 3 3.15 -3.77 35.35
CA ARG A 3 3.81 -4.67 34.39
C ARG A 3 2.82 -5.79 34.12
N PHE A 4 2.18 -5.80 32.96
CA PHE A 4 1.27 -6.89 32.59
C PHE A 4 2.05 -7.95 31.82
N THR A 5 2.47 -8.98 32.54
CA THR A 5 2.90 -10.27 31.99
C THR A 5 1.68 -10.97 31.41
N ILE A 6 1.60 -11.11 30.09
CA ILE A 6 0.56 -11.92 29.43
C ILE A 6 1.16 -13.29 29.15
N GLY A 7 0.73 -14.27 29.95
CA GLY A 7 1.09 -15.67 29.81
C GLY A 7 0.44 -16.30 28.58
N LEU A 8 1.25 -17.08 27.88
CA LEU A 8 0.87 -17.99 26.80
C LEU A 8 -0.05 -19.10 27.35
N ALA A 9 -1.33 -19.06 27.02
CA ALA A 9 -2.24 -20.20 27.22
C ALA A 9 -2.54 -20.84 25.87
N LEU A 10 -1.98 -22.03 25.65
CA LEU A 10 -2.19 -22.85 24.47
C LEU A 10 -3.54 -23.58 24.61
N ALA A 11 -4.53 -23.23 23.79
CA ALA A 11 -5.75 -24.02 23.64
C ALA A 11 -5.88 -24.41 22.16
N ALA A 12 -5.65 -25.69 21.87
CA ALA A 12 -5.86 -26.26 20.55
C ALA A 12 -7.36 -26.31 20.25
N VAL A 13 -7.82 -25.43 19.36
CA VAL A 13 -9.16 -25.48 18.77
C VAL A 13 -9.00 -25.74 17.28
N THR A 14 -9.45 -26.90 16.84
CA THR A 14 -9.56 -27.27 15.43
C THR A 14 -10.58 -26.38 14.76
N LEU A 15 -10.14 -25.50 13.85
CA LEU A 15 -11.04 -24.68 13.03
C LEU A 15 -11.05 -25.14 11.57
N PRO A 16 -12.23 -25.09 10.91
CA PRO A 16 -12.43 -25.50 9.53
C PRO A 16 -11.70 -24.57 8.57
N THR A 17 -11.30 -25.11 7.42
CA THR A 17 -10.63 -24.39 6.32
C THR A 17 -11.50 -23.25 5.79
N LEU A 18 -11.34 -22.06 6.35
CA LEU A 18 -11.81 -20.81 5.78
C LEU A 18 -10.96 -20.47 4.55
N ALA A 19 -11.63 -20.38 3.40
CA ALA A 19 -11.05 -19.95 2.15
C ALA A 19 -10.26 -18.64 2.34
N ALA A 20 -8.97 -18.67 1.99
CA ALA A 20 -8.10 -17.51 2.12
C ALA A 20 -8.62 -16.34 1.26
N PRO A 21 -8.87 -15.15 1.85
CA PRO A 21 -9.41 -14.02 1.11
C PRO A 21 -8.42 -13.50 0.06
N HIS A 22 -9.00 -13.01 -1.03
CA HIS A 22 -8.28 -12.52 -2.20
C HIS A 22 -7.72 -11.13 -1.90
N PHE A 23 -6.43 -11.09 -1.58
CA PHE A 23 -5.74 -9.85 -1.30
C PHE A 23 -5.54 -9.04 -2.63
N SER A 24 -5.85 -7.72 -2.73
CA SER A 24 -5.48 -6.78 -3.85
C SER A 24 -4.59 -5.56 -3.46
N GLY A 25 -3.47 -5.28 -4.15
CA GLY A 25 -2.72 -4.00 -4.23
C GLY A 25 -1.61 -3.62 -3.21
N GLY A 26 -0.40 -3.29 -3.69
CA GLY A 26 0.35 -2.08 -3.23
C GLY A 26 1.59 -2.21 -2.33
N MET A 27 1.90 -3.36 -1.79
CA MET A 27 3.22 -3.68 -1.23
C MET A 27 3.61 -5.07 -1.72
N ASP A 28 4.78 -5.52 -1.34
CA ASP A 28 5.31 -6.82 -1.65
C ASP A 28 4.47 -7.97 -1.09
N ARG A 29 3.27 -8.14 -1.64
CA ARG A 29 2.29 -9.12 -1.18
C ARG A 29 2.89 -10.51 -1.23
N SER A 30 3.75 -10.78 -2.21
CA SER A 30 4.54 -12.00 -2.24
C SER A 30 5.32 -12.17 -0.94
N LEU A 31 6.17 -11.20 -0.57
CA LEU A 31 6.99 -11.32 0.66
C LEU A 31 6.16 -11.56 1.93
N TRP A 32 5.00 -10.91 2.06
CA TRP A 32 4.13 -11.13 3.23
C TRP A 32 3.36 -12.45 3.20
N ARG A 33 3.14 -13.04 2.01
CA ARG A 33 2.47 -14.35 1.87
C ARG A 33 3.45 -15.51 2.02
N ASP A 34 4.72 -15.28 1.72
CA ASP A 34 5.78 -16.28 1.77
C ASP A 34 6.30 -16.48 3.21
N LEU A 35 5.86 -15.66 4.16
CA LEU A 35 6.12 -15.84 5.59
C LEU A 35 5.13 -16.83 6.21
N ASP A 36 5.64 -17.70 7.09
CA ASP A 36 4.84 -18.58 7.94
C ASP A 36 4.15 -17.79 9.06
N LEU A 37 3.05 -17.11 8.72
CA LEU A 37 2.25 -16.29 9.64
C LEU A 37 1.14 -17.09 10.32
N THR A 38 0.94 -16.88 11.63
CA THR A 38 -0.21 -17.44 12.35
C THR A 38 -1.54 -16.82 11.87
N ALA A 39 -2.66 -17.46 12.22
CA ALA A 39 -3.98 -16.94 11.87
C ALA A 39 -4.22 -15.55 12.48
N GLU A 40 -3.79 -15.35 13.73
CA GLU A 40 -3.91 -14.09 14.46
C GLU A 40 -3.06 -12.99 13.82
N GLN A 41 -1.81 -13.31 13.44
CA GLN A 41 -0.94 -12.37 12.74
C GLN A 41 -1.54 -11.95 11.40
N LYS A 42 -2.11 -12.90 10.64
CA LYS A 42 -2.79 -12.62 9.37
C LYS A 42 -3.97 -11.66 9.56
N THR A 43 -4.81 -11.89 10.56
CA THR A 43 -5.94 -10.99 10.87
C THR A 43 -5.47 -9.58 11.24
N GLN A 44 -4.43 -9.45 12.07
CA GLN A 44 -3.89 -8.15 12.45
C GLN A 44 -3.28 -7.40 11.25
N LEU A 45 -2.53 -8.10 10.41
CA LEU A 45 -1.93 -7.52 9.20
C LEU A 45 -3.00 -7.10 8.18
N GLU A 46 -4.08 -7.86 8.07
CA GLU A 46 -5.21 -7.53 7.18
C GLU A 46 -5.93 -6.26 7.66
N ALA A 47 -6.25 -6.16 8.95
CA ALA A 47 -6.84 -4.96 9.53
C ALA A 47 -5.97 -3.71 9.30
N LEU A 48 -4.67 -3.79 9.57
CA LEU A 48 -3.71 -2.70 9.31
C LEU A 48 -3.69 -2.29 7.84
N ARG A 49 -3.83 -3.24 6.92
CA ARG A 49 -3.83 -2.96 5.48
C ARG A 49 -5.13 -2.31 5.03
N ASP A 50 -6.26 -2.78 5.53
CA ASP A 50 -7.56 -2.24 5.17
C ASP A 50 -7.73 -0.82 5.71
N ASP A 51 -7.27 -0.54 6.92
CA ASP A 51 -7.23 0.81 7.49
C ASP A 51 -6.38 1.75 6.63
N TYR A 52 -5.18 1.32 6.23
CA TYR A 52 -4.31 2.10 5.36
C TYR A 52 -4.94 2.30 3.98
N ARG A 53 -5.57 1.27 3.41
CA ARG A 53 -6.26 1.35 2.12
C ARG A 53 -7.43 2.32 2.17
N ALA A 54 -8.24 2.28 3.23
CA ALA A 54 -9.36 3.18 3.44
C ALA A 54 -8.90 4.64 3.50
N GLN A 55 -7.87 4.94 4.31
CA GLN A 55 -7.29 6.28 4.40
C GLN A 55 -6.79 6.79 3.04
N ARG A 56 -6.10 5.93 2.27
CA ARG A 56 -5.59 6.29 0.93
C ARG A 56 -6.71 6.50 -0.08
N GLN A 57 -7.76 5.68 -0.02
CA GLN A 57 -8.92 5.80 -0.90
C GLN A 57 -9.69 7.09 -0.60
N GLN A 58 -9.88 7.41 0.68
CA GLN A 58 -10.53 8.65 1.11
C GLN A 58 -9.77 9.88 0.59
N ALA A 59 -8.46 9.95 0.86
CA ALA A 59 -7.62 11.06 0.40
C ALA A 59 -7.61 11.21 -1.13
N ARG A 60 -7.69 10.09 -1.86
CA ARG A 60 -7.82 10.11 -3.33
C ARG A 60 -9.20 10.62 -3.75
N SER A 61 -10.27 10.15 -3.09
CA SER A 61 -11.64 10.57 -3.35
C SER A 61 -11.82 12.07 -3.12
N ASP A 62 -11.39 12.58 -1.97
CA ASP A 62 -11.50 14.00 -1.61
C ASP A 62 -10.79 14.88 -2.63
N PHE A 63 -9.60 14.46 -3.08
CA PHE A 63 -8.88 15.17 -4.13
C PHE A 63 -9.65 15.21 -5.45
N HIS A 64 -10.23 14.09 -5.89
CA HIS A 64 -11.03 14.04 -7.11
C HIS A 64 -12.27 14.91 -7.00
N THR A 65 -12.97 14.87 -5.87
CA THR A 65 -14.16 15.70 -5.62
C THR A 65 -13.82 17.19 -5.64
N ASN A 66 -12.75 17.59 -4.94
CA ASN A 66 -12.32 18.99 -4.88
C ASN A 66 -11.87 19.49 -6.26
N MET A 67 -11.10 18.67 -7.00
CA MET A 67 -10.66 19.01 -8.34
C MET A 67 -11.85 19.12 -9.31
N HIS A 68 -12.78 18.16 -9.25
CA HIS A 68 -14.01 18.21 -10.05
C HIS A 68 -14.78 19.51 -9.79
N THR A 69 -14.95 19.89 -8.52
CA THR A 69 -15.64 21.12 -8.13
C THR A 69 -15.00 22.34 -8.78
N LEU A 70 -13.67 22.49 -8.69
CA LEU A 70 -12.92 23.61 -9.29
C LEU A 70 -13.04 23.63 -10.82
N LEU A 71 -13.05 22.46 -11.47
CA LEU A 71 -13.15 22.37 -12.92
C LEU A 71 -14.56 22.64 -13.46
N THR A 72 -15.59 22.50 -12.62
CA THR A 72 -17.00 22.75 -12.99
C THR A 72 -17.51 24.16 -12.67
N GLN A 73 -16.65 25.05 -12.15
CA GLN A 73 -17.00 26.44 -11.90
C GLN A 73 -17.21 27.22 -13.21
N GLU A 74 -18.03 28.27 -13.17
CA GLU A 74 -18.29 29.14 -14.32
C GLU A 74 -17.01 29.86 -14.81
N THR A 75 -16.10 30.16 -13.89
CA THR A 75 -14.81 30.80 -14.16
C THR A 75 -13.67 29.97 -13.57
N PHE A 76 -12.54 29.92 -14.28
CA PHE A 76 -11.36 29.20 -13.82
C PHE A 76 -10.66 29.95 -12.68
N ASP A 77 -10.65 29.36 -11.48
CA ASP A 77 -9.90 29.85 -10.33
C ASP A 77 -8.51 29.21 -10.27
N GLU A 78 -7.53 29.88 -10.89
CA GLU A 78 -6.15 29.41 -10.95
C GLU A 78 -5.49 29.34 -9.55
N ALA A 79 -5.87 30.24 -8.63
CA ALA A 79 -5.32 30.27 -7.28
C ALA A 79 -5.80 29.05 -6.48
N ALA A 80 -7.10 28.75 -6.52
CA ALA A 80 -7.66 27.58 -5.84
C ALA A 80 -7.10 26.25 -6.39
N VAL A 81 -6.88 26.17 -7.70
CA VAL A 81 -6.23 24.98 -8.30
C VAL A 81 -4.79 24.86 -7.83
N ARG A 82 -4.02 25.97 -7.77
CA ARG A 82 -2.65 25.95 -7.24
C ARG A 82 -2.60 25.54 -5.77
N ASP A 83 -3.55 26.00 -4.95
CA ASP A 83 -3.60 25.65 -3.54
C ASP A 83 -3.96 24.17 -3.33
N LEU A 84 -4.94 23.65 -4.08
CA LEU A 84 -5.30 22.23 -4.06
C LEU A 84 -4.14 21.34 -4.53
N LEU A 85 -3.40 21.77 -5.56
CA LEU A 85 -2.22 21.05 -6.02
C LEU A 85 -1.04 21.19 -5.06
N SER A 86 -0.86 22.34 -4.40
CA SER A 86 0.25 22.59 -3.46
C SER A 86 0.08 21.85 -2.13
N SER A 87 -1.15 21.82 -1.60
CA SER A 87 -1.49 20.97 -0.45
C SER A 87 -1.23 19.48 -0.74
N GLN A 88 -1.39 19.07 -2.00
CA GLN A 88 -1.10 17.72 -2.45
C GLN A 88 0.38 17.52 -2.87
N SER A 89 1.08 18.61 -3.23
CA SER A 89 2.49 18.68 -3.59
C SER A 89 3.41 18.86 -2.38
N GLN A 90 2.95 18.47 -1.19
CA GLN A 90 3.79 17.85 -0.17
C GLN A 90 3.86 16.33 -0.40
N PRO A 91 3.96 15.81 -1.65
CA PRO A 91 3.56 14.44 -1.96
C PRO A 91 4.56 13.40 -1.45
N ASN A 92 5.65 13.82 -0.80
CA ASN A 92 6.69 12.94 -0.31
C ASN A 92 6.65 12.82 1.21
N LEU A 93 6.70 13.90 1.98
CA LEU A 93 6.99 13.74 3.41
C LEU A 93 5.85 13.03 4.14
N GLU A 94 4.66 13.62 4.22
CA GLU A 94 3.54 13.02 4.96
C GLU A 94 3.09 11.68 4.39
N ARG A 95 3.09 11.54 3.06
CA ARG A 95 2.79 10.25 2.42
C ARG A 95 3.85 9.20 2.72
N ARG A 96 5.15 9.53 2.72
CA ARG A 96 6.23 8.59 3.06
C ARG A 96 6.27 8.30 4.55
N VAL A 97 5.95 9.26 5.41
CA VAL A 97 5.83 9.08 6.86
C VAL A 97 4.65 8.18 7.17
N SER A 98 3.48 8.41 6.57
CA SER A 98 2.30 7.54 6.68
C SER A 98 2.62 6.12 6.20
N HIS A 99 3.31 6.00 5.05
CA HIS A 99 3.73 4.70 4.55
C HIS A 99 4.74 4.00 5.47
N ALA A 100 5.74 4.72 5.98
CA ALA A 100 6.73 4.19 6.90
C ALA A 100 6.10 3.78 8.23
N ARG A 101 5.14 4.55 8.74
CA ARG A 101 4.35 4.20 9.94
C ARG A 101 3.57 2.92 9.73
N HIS A 102 2.93 2.78 8.57
CA HIS A 102 2.21 1.56 8.21
C HIS A 102 3.14 0.35 8.09
N GLN A 103 4.29 0.49 7.39
CA GLN A 103 5.30 -0.56 7.31
C GLN A 103 5.83 -0.97 8.68
N HIS A 104 6.13 0.01 9.53
CA HIS A 104 6.57 -0.24 10.90
C HIS A 104 5.49 -1.00 11.69
N ALA A 105 4.23 -0.59 11.63
CA ALA A 105 3.13 -1.27 12.31
C ALA A 105 2.99 -2.74 11.87
N MET A 106 3.13 -3.03 10.57
CA MET A 106 3.10 -4.41 10.08
C MET A 106 4.29 -5.24 10.58
N LEU A 107 5.50 -4.67 10.61
CA LEU A 107 6.69 -5.37 11.10
C LEU A 107 6.58 -5.72 12.59
N GLN A 108 5.93 -4.88 13.41
CA GLN A 108 5.74 -5.16 14.84
C GLN A 108 4.79 -6.34 15.13
N VAL A 109 4.05 -6.83 14.14
CA VAL A 109 3.22 -8.06 14.27
C VAL A 109 4.08 -9.33 14.12
N LEU A 110 5.24 -9.22 13.47
CA LEU A 110 6.14 -10.33 13.19
C LEU A 110 7.07 -10.63 14.37
N THR A 111 7.45 -11.90 14.53
CA THR A 111 8.54 -12.30 15.43
C THR A 111 9.90 -11.85 14.89
N ALA A 112 10.95 -11.86 15.71
CA ALA A 112 12.29 -11.47 15.29
C ALA A 112 12.82 -12.32 14.12
N GLU A 113 12.53 -13.63 14.14
CA GLU A 113 12.91 -14.57 13.10
C GLU A 113 12.17 -14.28 11.78
N GLN A 114 10.86 -14.02 11.87
CA GLN A 114 10.04 -13.65 10.70
C GLN A 114 10.46 -12.30 10.11
N GLN A 115 10.86 -11.33 10.94
CA GLN A 115 11.40 -10.05 10.47
C GLN A 115 12.70 -10.24 9.69
N SER A 116 13.63 -11.08 10.19
CA SER A 116 14.87 -11.40 9.47
C SER A 116 14.57 -12.00 8.11
N ALA A 117 13.73 -13.03 8.06
CA ALA A 117 13.33 -13.69 6.81
C ALA A 117 12.68 -12.70 5.82
N PHE A 118 11.87 -11.76 6.34
CA PHE A 118 11.27 -10.70 5.52
C PHE A 118 12.32 -9.76 4.89
N PHE A 119 13.33 -9.34 5.65
CA PHE A 119 14.38 -8.46 5.12
C PHE A 119 15.31 -9.16 4.13
N ASP A 120 15.61 -10.44 4.37
CA ASP A 120 16.40 -11.27 3.45
C ASP A 120 15.67 -11.42 2.12
N ALA A 121 14.39 -11.81 2.17
CA ALA A 121 13.56 -11.96 0.99
C ALA A 121 13.34 -10.62 0.25
N MET A 122 13.27 -9.49 0.98
CA MET A 122 13.23 -8.15 0.38
C MET A 122 14.52 -7.83 -0.40
N THR A 123 15.68 -8.18 0.16
CA THR A 123 17.00 -7.95 -0.46
C THR A 123 17.15 -8.78 -1.72
N GLU A 124 16.82 -10.07 -1.64
CA GLU A 124 16.82 -11.02 -2.74
C GLU A 124 15.93 -10.52 -3.90
N LYS A 125 14.69 -10.11 -3.60
CA LYS A 125 13.79 -9.61 -4.63
C LYS A 125 14.25 -8.29 -5.26
N ARG A 126 14.92 -7.42 -4.48
CA ARG A 126 15.53 -6.19 -5.02
C ARG A 126 16.67 -6.52 -5.99
N ALA A 127 17.49 -7.52 -5.68
CA ALA A 127 18.53 -8.00 -6.58
C ALA A 127 17.94 -8.55 -7.89
N GLN A 128 16.91 -9.40 -7.80
CA GLN A 128 16.21 -9.95 -8.98
C GLN A 128 15.60 -8.85 -9.87
N ARG A 129 15.03 -7.80 -9.28
CA ARG A 129 14.50 -6.64 -10.02
C ARG A 129 15.58 -5.78 -10.65
N GLY A 130 16.78 -5.74 -10.10
CA GLY A 130 17.94 -5.08 -10.71
C GLY A 130 18.43 -5.75 -12.00
N HIS A 131 18.11 -7.03 -12.20
CA HIS A 131 18.47 -7.80 -13.38
C HIS A 131 17.39 -7.82 -14.49
N GLY A 132 16.16 -7.37 -14.20
CA GLY A 132 15.06 -7.33 -15.16
C GLY A 132 14.78 -5.91 -15.68
N HIS A 133 15.05 -5.66 -16.96
CA HIS A 133 14.81 -4.43 -17.74
C HIS A 133 15.88 -3.32 -17.70
N ARG A 134 17.04 -3.62 -18.32
CA ARG A 134 17.78 -2.65 -19.15
C ARG A 134 17.87 -3.14 -20.60
N GLY A 135 16.73 -3.44 -21.21
CA GLY A 135 16.69 -3.97 -22.58
C GLY A 135 15.36 -3.75 -23.29
N LYS A 136 15.42 -2.98 -24.38
CA LYS A 136 14.43 -2.78 -25.45
C LYS A 136 13.08 -2.16 -25.09
N GLY A 137 13.09 -0.83 -24.92
CA GLY A 137 11.98 -0.01 -25.41
C GLY A 137 12.03 0.03 -26.94
N GLU A 138 11.48 -1.00 -27.59
CA GLU A 138 11.13 -0.89 -29.01
C GLU A 138 10.02 0.16 -29.10
N HIS A 139 10.32 1.30 -29.70
CA HIS A 139 9.34 2.35 -29.99
C HIS A 139 8.21 1.72 -30.82
N ARG A 140 7.10 1.38 -30.16
CA ARG A 140 5.83 1.21 -30.85
C ARG A 140 5.45 2.60 -31.36
N GLN A 141 5.65 2.87 -32.65
CA GLN A 141 4.99 4.01 -33.30
C GLN A 141 3.50 3.88 -32.98
N PRO A 142 2.87 4.88 -32.33
CA PRO A 142 1.43 4.89 -32.17
C PRO A 142 0.84 5.12 -33.57
N GLY A 143 0.55 4.02 -34.27
CA GLY A 143 -0.28 4.04 -35.46
C GLY A 143 -1.64 4.61 -35.10
N GLN A 144 -1.95 5.75 -35.73
CA GLN A 144 -3.29 6.28 -36.00
C GLN A 144 -4.27 6.21 -34.82
N LYS A 145 -4.21 7.21 -33.94
CA LYS A 145 -5.43 7.67 -33.28
C LYS A 145 -6.29 8.29 -34.37
N GLY A 146 -7.27 7.54 -34.86
CA GLY A 146 -8.38 8.09 -35.64
C GLY A 146 -8.98 9.27 -34.89
N ASP A 147 -9.29 10.30 -35.66
CA ASP A 147 -9.63 11.65 -35.22
C ASP A 147 -10.71 11.64 -34.13
N CYS A 148 -10.31 11.80 -32.87
CA CYS A 148 -11.23 12.03 -31.77
C CYS A 148 -11.44 13.54 -31.59
N TRP A 149 -12.00 14.21 -32.61
CA TRP A 149 -12.70 15.50 -32.51
C TRP A 149 -13.56 15.71 -33.77
N ARG A 150 -14.82 15.31 -33.71
CA ARG A 150 -15.91 15.84 -34.54
C ARG A 150 -17.19 15.87 -33.71
#